data_AF-A0A4Q4BBA8-F1
#
_entry.id   AF-A0A4Q4BBA8-F1
#
_cell.length_a   1.000
_cell.length_b   1.000
_cell.length_c   1.000
_cell.angle_alpha   90.00
_cell.angle_beta   90.00
_cell.angle_gamma   90.00
#
_symmetry.space_group_name_H-M   'P 1'
#
loop_
_entity.id
_entity.type
_entity.pdbx_description
1 polymer ?
#
loop_
_entity_poly.entity_id
_entity_poly.type
_entity_poly.pdbx_seq_one_letter_code
_entity_poly.pdbx_strand_id
1 'polypeptide(L)' 'MNTLRIALAASLALAATPALAQSAGTWTVGVGVHNVAPKSGNGTLVGTPLGNLKMDVGNSLRPTITGEYFVKDGLG' A
#
# COMPACT_ATOMS: atom_id res chain seq x y z
N MET A 1 1.64 -40.04 12.06
CA MET A 1 0.99 -39.29 10.96
C MET A 1 -0.09 -38.31 11.42
N ASN A 2 -0.79 -38.51 12.55
CA ASN A 2 -1.80 -37.54 13.03
C ASN A 2 -1.22 -36.21 13.54
N THR A 3 -0.09 -36.24 14.23
CA THR A 3 0.52 -35.02 14.83
C THR A 3 0.87 -33.97 13.78
N LEU A 4 1.40 -34.39 12.63
CA LEU A 4 1.75 -33.48 11.53
C LEU A 4 0.51 -32.81 10.91
N ARG A 5 -0.60 -33.55 10.81
CA ARG A 5 -1.87 -33.03 10.29
C ARG A 5 -2.49 -32.01 11.24
N ILE A 6 -2.40 -32.24 12.55
CA ILE A 6 -2.88 -31.32 13.58
C ILE A 6 -2.05 -30.04 13.59
N ALA A 7 -0.71 -30.16 13.51
CA ALA A 7 0.18 -29.01 13.45
C ALA A 7 -0.07 -28.13 12.20
N LEU A 8 -0.29 -28.77 11.04
CA LEU A 8 -0.63 -28.05 9.81
C LEU A 8 -2.02 -27.40 9.86
N ALA A 9 -3.01 -28.05 10.47
CA ALA A 9 -4.33 -27.47 10.66
C ALA A 9 -4.29 -26.26 11.60
N ALA A 10 -3.48 -26.32 12.68
CA ALA A 10 -3.31 -25.22 13.62
C ALA A 10 -2.59 -24.02 12.97
N SER A 11 -1.56 -24.25 12.15
CA SER A 11 -0.86 -23.17 11.45
C SER A 11 -1.75 -22.50 10.39
N LEU A 12 -2.55 -23.27 9.66
CA LEU A 12 -3.52 -22.73 8.70
C LEU A 12 -4.65 -21.96 9.38
N ALA A 13 -5.11 -22.38 10.56
CA ALA A 13 -6.12 -21.64 11.33
C ALA A 13 -5.59 -20.29 11.84
N LEU A 14 -4.30 -20.21 12.20
CA LEU A 14 -3.64 -18.96 12.59
C LEU A 14 -3.35 -18.04 11.38
N ALA A 15 -3.12 -18.61 10.20
CA ALA A 15 -2.93 -17.88 8.95
C ALA A 15 -4.26 -17.49 8.27
N ALA A 16 -5.36 -18.16 8.60
CA ALA A 16 -6.72 -17.81 8.21
C ALA A 16 -7.23 -16.67 9.09
N THR A 17 -6.50 -15.55 9.12
CA THR A 17 -7.17 -14.29 9.43
C THR A 17 -8.22 -14.10 8.34
N PRO A 18 -9.50 -13.80 8.69
CA PRO A 18 -10.38 -13.29 7.68
C PRO A 18 -9.68 -12.07 7.07
N ALA A 19 -9.80 -11.88 5.76
CA ALA A 19 -9.77 -10.52 5.23
C ALA A 19 -10.94 -9.80 5.90
N LEU A 20 -10.75 -9.36 7.15
CA LEU A 20 -11.72 -8.61 7.91
C LEU A 20 -11.81 -7.27 7.19
N ALA A 21 -12.74 -7.20 6.24
CA ALA A 21 -13.32 -5.94 5.84
C ALA A 21 -13.61 -5.18 7.14
N GLN A 22 -12.93 -4.05 7.32
CA GLN A 22 -13.00 -3.35 8.59
C GLN A 22 -14.43 -2.82 8.76
N SER A 23 -14.94 -2.91 9.98
CA SER A 23 -16.29 -2.47 10.30
C SER A 23 -16.42 -0.95 10.15
N ALA A 24 -17.61 -0.48 9.79
CA ALA A 24 -17.93 0.94 9.79
C ALA A 24 -17.58 1.59 11.14
N GLY A 25 -17.01 2.80 11.10
CA GLY A 25 -16.54 3.52 12.26
C GLY A 25 -15.14 3.14 12.74
N THR A 26 -14.48 2.16 12.12
CA THR A 26 -13.14 1.71 12.51
C THR A 26 -12.05 2.60 11.90
N TRP A 27 -11.00 2.86 12.67
CA TRP A 27 -9.75 3.44 12.19
C TRP A 27 -8.68 2.36 12.07
N THR A 28 -7.94 2.35 10.97
CA THR A 28 -6.71 1.56 10.83
C THR A 28 -5.51 2.48 10.62
N VAL A 29 -4.35 2.04 11.11
CA VAL A 29 -3.07 2.72 10.93
C VAL A 29 -2.06 1.71 10.40
N GLY A 30 -1.44 2.02 9.27
CA GLY A 30 -0.41 1.20 8.64
C GLY A 30 0.94 1.91 8.63
N VAL A 31 2.02 1.17 8.83
CA VAL A 31 3.40 1.64 8.67
C VAL A 31 4.09 0.82 7.58
N GLY A 32 4.93 1.45 6.76
CA GLY A 32 5.56 0.76 5.65
C GLY A 32 6.70 1.53 5.00
N VAL A 33 7.19 0.98 3.89
CA VAL A 33 8.20 1.60 3.03
C VAL A 33 7.58 1.77 1.64
N HIS A 34 7.60 2.99 1.12
CA HIS A 34 6.96 3.34 -0.14
C HIS A 34 8.00 3.89 -1.14
N ASN A 35 7.95 3.40 -2.38
CA ASN A 35 8.80 3.85 -3.49
C ASN A 35 7.96 4.63 -4.50
N VAL A 36 8.28 5.90 -4.72
CA VAL A 36 7.77 6.65 -5.88
C VAL A 36 8.62 6.25 -7.08
N ALA A 37 8.02 5.59 -8.06
CA ALA A 37 8.70 5.09 -9.25
C ALA A 37 8.04 5.65 -10.52
N PRO A 38 8.42 6.87 -10.95
CA PRO A 38 7.89 7.47 -12.17
C PRO A 38 8.16 6.58 -13.38
N LYS A 39 7.17 6.46 -14.26
CA LYS A 39 7.37 5.82 -15.58
C LYS A 39 8.16 6.75 -16.49
N SER A 40 8.66 6.22 -17.61
CA SER A 40 9.35 7.04 -18.60
C SER A 40 8.46 8.18 -19.11
N GLY A 41 9.08 9.32 -19.39
CA GLY A 41 8.40 10.51 -19.91
C GLY A 41 7.67 11.32 -18.84
N ASN A 42 8.42 11.98 -17.95
CA ASN A 42 7.88 12.83 -16.87
C ASN A 42 7.24 14.15 -17.36
N GLY A 43 6.93 14.26 -18.64
CA GLY A 43 6.39 15.46 -19.25
C GLY A 43 7.44 16.53 -19.56
N THR A 44 6.96 17.68 -20.00
CA THR A 44 7.77 18.84 -20.38
C THR A 44 7.06 20.08 -19.87
N LEU A 45 7.79 20.92 -19.13
CA LEU A 45 7.31 22.23 -18.72
C LEU A 45 7.37 23.16 -19.94
N VAL A 46 6.20 23.65 -20.36
CA VAL A 46 6.05 24.55 -21.50
C VAL A 46 5.84 25.99 -21.03
N GLY A 47 6.08 26.97 -21.90
CA GLY A 47 5.84 28.39 -21.61
C GLY A 47 6.82 29.01 -20.62
N THR A 48 8.00 28.40 -20.41
CA THR A 48 9.04 28.98 -19.56
C THR A 48 9.86 30.02 -20.33
N PRO A 49 10.47 31.02 -19.67
CA PRO A 49 11.37 31.98 -20.31
C PRO A 49 12.59 31.35 -21.00
N LEU A 50 12.90 30.09 -20.66
CA LEU A 50 14.02 29.32 -21.19
C LEU A 50 13.58 28.32 -22.28
N GLY A 51 12.32 28.36 -22.71
CA GLY A 51 11.73 27.41 -23.64
C GLY A 51 11.12 26.19 -22.97
N ASN A 52 11.03 25.08 -23.71
CA ASN A 52 10.46 23.83 -23.21
C ASN A 52 11.50 23.05 -22.39
N LEU A 53 11.21 22.76 -21.13
CA LEU A 53 12.11 22.05 -20.22
C LEU A 53 11.62 20.62 -19.96
N LYS A 54 12.42 19.62 -20.34
CA LYS A 54 12.11 18.23 -20.03
C LYS A 54 12.26 17.98 -18.53
N MET A 55 11.27 17.31 -17.96
CA MET A 55 11.32 16.93 -16.55
C MET A 55 12.07 15.60 -16.40
N ASP A 56 12.99 15.56 -15.45
CA ASP A 56 13.61 14.32 -14.99
C ASP A 56 13.23 14.10 -13.52
N VAL A 57 12.53 13.01 -13.25
CA VAL A 57 12.03 12.64 -11.93
C VAL A 57 12.50 11.23 -11.66
N GLY A 58 13.42 11.10 -10.70
CA GLY A 58 13.97 9.82 -10.27
C GLY A 58 13.10 9.09 -9.25
N ASN A 59 13.46 7.84 -9.00
CA ASN A 59 12.82 7.03 -7.97
C ASN A 59 13.17 7.52 -6.56
N SER A 60 12.27 7.27 -5.59
CA SER A 60 12.49 7.66 -4.20
C SER A 60 11.81 6.70 -3.22
N LEU A 61 12.63 5.95 -2.47
CA LEU A 61 12.20 5.06 -1.38
C LEU A 61 12.22 5.80 -0.04
N ARG A 62 11.11 5.76 0.72
CA ARG A 62 10.99 6.40 2.03
C ARG A 62 10.11 5.58 2.98
N PRO A 63 10.27 5.71 4.32
CA PRO A 63 9.25 5.24 5.26
C PRO A 63 7.92 5.99 5.03
N THR A 64 6.81 5.36 5.40
CA THR A 64 5.45 5.88 5.22
C THR A 64 4.56 5.42 6.36
N ILE A 65 3.59 6.26 6.71
CA ILE A 65 2.49 5.96 7.62
C ILE A 65 1.19 6.25 6.85
N THR A 66 0.19 5.41 7.02
CA THR A 66 -1.14 5.53 6.41
C THR A 66 -2.20 5.44 7.50
N GLY A 67 -3.32 6.11 7.29
CA GLY A 67 -4.50 6.01 8.14
C GLY A 67 -5.74 5.93 7.26
N GLU A 68 -6.68 5.07 7.64
CA GLU A 68 -7.91 4.81 6.88
C GLU A 68 -9.08 4.74 7.86
N TYR A 69 -10.23 5.31 7.47
CA TYR A 69 -11.43 5.36 8.28
C TYR A 69 -12.62 4.78 7.52
N PHE A 70 -13.20 3.73 8.07
CA PHE A 70 -14.23 2.97 7.38
C PHE A 70 -15.60 3.63 7.53
N VAL A 71 -16.08 4.30 6.48
CA VAL A 71 -17.42 4.92 6.46
C VAL A 71 -18.54 3.88 6.37
N LYS A 72 -18.24 2.70 5.82
CA LYS A 72 -19.11 1.52 5.75
C LYS A 72 -18.24 0.27 5.90
N ASP A 73 -18.84 -0.85 6.27
CA ASP A 73 -18.17 -2.15 6.30
C ASP A 73 -17.44 -2.42 4.97
N GLY A 74 -16.11 -2.54 5.05
CA GLY A 74 -15.24 -2.79 3.91
C GLY A 74 -14.98 -1.60 2.97
N LEU A 75 -15.38 -0.38 3.34
CA LEU A 75 -15.12 0.85 2.59
C LEU A 75 -14.52 1.92 3.51
N GLY A 76 -13.22 2.17 3.36
CA GLY A 76 -12.44 3.14 4.12
C GLY A 76 -11.77 4.22 3.30
#